data_AF-A0A975RFN7-F1
#
_entry.id   AF-A0A975RFN7-F1
#
_cell.length_a   1.000
_cell.length_b   1.000
_cell.length_c   1.000
_cell.angle_alpha   90.00
_cell.angle_beta   90.00
_cell.angle_gamma   90.00
#
_symmetry.space_group_name_H-M   'P 1'
#
loop_
_entity.id
_entity.type
_entity.pdbx_description
1 polymer ?
#
loop_
_entity_poly.entity_id
_entity_poly.type
_entity_poly.pdbx_seq_one_letter_code
_entity_poly.pdbx_strand_id
1 'polypeptide(L)'
;MKSIQESERDSLRWRLRAEEFDGKPQVVVAPDRWQLDPLSVRQIAWAEGYAEIAAPHPAVLSFQCIRPDPNRWTHPPGHRYDHPPDEATPAAEKRLRAKIQNRDRFWVSLRDIKLPRETVLRTAEAHGMRLAWELGDETDQILLLAKTTITDPVAQPRRGSLRPSSGMLIFIGAFVFAAVCLTGALLAYHDRQPAAAVLFPCAFAGTAAILTFPRLLPRSKRASLLLRDFDGRPFRTVLTVWFGFTVKLLCQAGEIYGYRFRQEGNIGMLGTTITFQRIR
;
A
#
# COMPACT_ATOMS: atom_id res chain seq x y z
N MET A 1 -19.01 -17.97 -10.14
CA MET A 1 -19.26 -16.83 -11.06
C MET A 1 -19.56 -15.51 -10.34
N LYS A 2 -20.46 -15.44 -9.33
CA LYS A 2 -20.77 -14.18 -8.62
C LYS A 2 -19.55 -13.43 -8.05
N SER A 3 -18.59 -14.15 -7.45
CA SER A 3 -17.39 -13.55 -6.83
C SER A 3 -16.46 -12.84 -7.83
N ILE A 4 -16.43 -13.25 -9.11
CA ILE A 4 -15.56 -12.64 -10.13
C ILE A 4 -16.15 -11.31 -10.60
N GLN A 5 -17.47 -11.25 -10.82
CA GLN A 5 -18.15 -10.01 -11.22
C GLN A 5 -18.15 -8.95 -10.13
N GLU A 6 -18.17 -9.35 -8.86
CA GLU A 6 -18.10 -8.43 -7.73
C GLU A 6 -16.70 -7.81 -7.58
N SER A 7 -15.66 -8.64 -7.71
CA SER A 7 -14.26 -8.16 -7.74
C SER A 7 -14.01 -7.19 -8.90
N GLU A 8 -14.57 -7.47 -10.08
CA GLU A 8 -14.43 -6.60 -11.25
C GLU A 8 -15.14 -5.25 -11.04
N ARG A 9 -16.36 -5.26 -10.49
CA ARG A 9 -17.09 -4.04 -10.12
C ARG A 9 -16.34 -3.20 -9.09
N ASP A 10 -15.77 -3.83 -8.07
CA ASP A 10 -15.00 -3.11 -7.06
C ASP A 10 -13.72 -2.50 -7.64
N SER A 11 -13.07 -3.19 -8.58
CA SER A 11 -11.92 -2.63 -9.31
C SER A 11 -12.31 -1.41 -10.16
N LEU A 12 -13.47 -1.44 -10.82
CA LEU A 12 -13.99 -0.31 -11.61
C LEU A 12 -14.34 0.89 -10.73
N ARG A 13 -14.99 0.65 -9.59
CA ARG A 13 -15.30 1.70 -8.60
C ARG A 13 -14.03 2.35 -8.06
N TRP A 14 -13.01 1.55 -7.80
CA TRP A 14 -11.71 2.05 -7.36
C TRP A 14 -11.03 2.90 -8.43
N ARG A 15 -10.99 2.42 -9.68
CA ARG A 15 -10.41 3.17 -10.80
C ARG A 15 -11.14 4.47 -11.07
N LEU A 16 -12.47 4.47 -11.01
CA LEU A 16 -13.27 5.68 -11.15
C LEU A 16 -12.89 6.74 -10.10
N ARG A 17 -12.71 6.32 -8.84
CA ARG A 17 -12.25 7.22 -7.76
C ARG A 17 -10.88 7.81 -8.07
N ALA A 18 -9.93 6.96 -8.47
CA ALA A 18 -8.55 7.36 -8.69
C ALA A 18 -8.35 8.22 -9.95
N GLU A 19 -9.07 7.92 -11.04
CA GLU A 19 -8.88 8.57 -12.34
C GLU A 19 -9.73 9.84 -12.50
N GLU A 20 -10.97 9.84 -12.00
CA GLU A 20 -11.93 10.93 -12.23
C GLU A 20 -12.16 11.79 -10.97
N PHE A 21 -12.28 11.19 -9.77
CA PHE A 21 -12.54 11.92 -8.51
C PHE A 21 -11.26 12.26 -7.75
N ASP A 22 -10.36 12.87 -8.48
CA ASP A 22 -8.95 12.98 -8.17
C ASP A 22 -8.63 14.42 -7.65
N GLY A 23 -9.59 15.06 -7.00
CA GLY A 23 -9.46 16.44 -6.49
C GLY A 23 -9.60 17.54 -7.55
N LYS A 24 -9.80 17.20 -8.84
CA LYS A 24 -10.17 18.20 -9.87
C LYS A 24 -11.38 19.04 -9.41
N PRO A 25 -11.41 20.35 -9.70
CA PRO A 25 -12.49 21.24 -9.29
C PRO A 25 -13.84 20.83 -9.90
N GLN A 26 -13.81 20.27 -11.11
CA GLN A 26 -14.97 19.79 -11.83
C GLN A 26 -14.63 18.50 -12.57
N VAL A 27 -15.56 17.55 -12.57
CA VAL A 27 -15.40 16.23 -13.16
C VAL A 27 -16.65 15.90 -13.96
N VAL A 28 -16.47 15.34 -15.15
CA VAL A 28 -17.57 14.87 -16.01
C VAL A 28 -17.38 13.39 -16.26
N VAL A 29 -18.31 12.57 -15.79
CA VAL A 29 -18.25 11.12 -15.86
C VAL A 29 -19.39 10.60 -16.71
N ALA A 30 -19.09 9.78 -17.73
CA ALA A 30 -20.08 9.00 -18.45
C ALA A 30 -20.25 7.63 -17.74
N PRO A 31 -21.40 7.32 -17.10
CA PRO A 31 -21.59 6.07 -16.38
C PRO A 31 -21.36 4.82 -17.27
N ASP A 32 -21.77 4.90 -18.54
CA ASP A 32 -21.63 3.83 -19.52
C ASP A 32 -20.16 3.46 -19.79
N ARG A 33 -19.25 4.44 -19.78
CA ARG A 33 -17.79 4.21 -19.95
C ARG A 33 -17.23 3.35 -18.81
N TRP A 34 -17.77 3.50 -17.61
CA TRP A 34 -17.33 2.81 -16.42
C TRP A 34 -18.12 1.54 -16.14
N GLN A 35 -19.16 1.25 -16.94
CA GLN A 35 -20.09 0.12 -16.72
C GLN A 35 -20.65 0.10 -15.29
N LEU A 36 -20.81 1.28 -14.69
CA LEU A 36 -21.35 1.48 -13.36
C LEU A 36 -22.69 2.16 -13.45
N ASP A 37 -23.61 1.72 -12.60
CA ASP A 37 -24.91 2.37 -12.46
C ASP A 37 -24.73 3.84 -12.01
N PRO A 38 -25.49 4.80 -12.57
CA PRO A 38 -25.41 6.22 -12.21
C PRO A 38 -25.50 6.51 -10.71
N LEU A 39 -26.30 5.74 -9.95
CA LEU A 39 -26.42 5.89 -8.50
C LEU A 39 -25.11 5.50 -7.80
N SER A 40 -24.43 4.45 -8.27
CA SER A 40 -23.11 4.07 -7.74
C SER A 40 -22.08 5.18 -7.99
N VAL A 41 -22.10 5.81 -9.18
CA VAL A 41 -21.21 6.95 -9.50
C VAL A 41 -21.50 8.13 -8.58
N ARG A 42 -22.78 8.48 -8.34
CA ARG A 42 -23.18 9.54 -7.40
C ARG A 42 -22.74 9.26 -5.96
N GLN A 43 -22.91 8.03 -5.48
CA GLN A 43 -22.46 7.63 -4.14
C GLN A 43 -20.95 7.75 -3.99
N ILE A 44 -20.21 7.37 -5.04
CA ILE A 44 -18.75 7.52 -5.08
C ILE A 44 -18.37 9.00 -5.06
N ALA A 45 -18.97 9.82 -5.94
CA ALA A 45 -18.72 11.25 -6.00
C ALA A 45 -18.98 11.91 -4.63
N TRP A 46 -20.10 11.59 -3.99
CA TRP A 46 -20.46 12.11 -2.68
C TRP A 46 -19.48 11.68 -1.57
N ALA A 47 -19.10 10.39 -1.55
CA ALA A 47 -18.09 9.89 -0.61
C ALA A 47 -16.74 10.58 -0.82
N GLU A 48 -16.41 10.90 -2.07
CA GLU A 48 -15.27 11.72 -2.46
C GLU A 48 -15.59 13.23 -2.42
N GLY A 49 -16.59 13.71 -1.69
CA GLY A 49 -16.77 15.15 -1.41
C GLY A 49 -17.13 16.02 -2.62
N TYR A 50 -17.70 15.42 -3.66
CA TYR A 50 -18.25 16.10 -4.82
C TYR A 50 -19.77 16.24 -4.74
N ALA A 51 -20.29 17.39 -5.18
CA ALA A 51 -21.71 17.62 -5.43
C ALA A 51 -22.01 17.42 -6.91
N GLU A 52 -23.17 16.83 -7.22
CA GLU A 52 -23.68 16.81 -8.59
C GLU A 52 -24.11 18.23 -9.00
N ILE A 53 -23.74 18.61 -10.21
CA ILE A 53 -24.14 19.86 -10.86
C ILE A 53 -24.86 19.54 -12.18
N ALA A 54 -25.54 20.53 -12.75
CA ALA A 54 -26.21 20.36 -14.04
C ALA A 54 -25.22 19.88 -15.11
N ALA A 55 -25.52 18.73 -15.71
CA ALA A 55 -24.67 18.14 -16.72
C ALA A 55 -24.84 18.85 -18.07
N PRO A 56 -23.78 18.98 -18.88
CA PRO A 56 -23.85 19.56 -20.21
C PRO A 56 -24.63 18.66 -21.19
N HIS A 57 -24.70 17.36 -20.92
CA HIS A 57 -25.42 16.38 -21.73
C HIS A 57 -26.18 15.37 -20.86
N PRO A 58 -27.32 14.82 -21.31
CA PRO A 58 -28.14 13.90 -20.53
C PRO A 58 -27.49 12.53 -20.27
N ALA A 59 -26.47 12.16 -21.05
CA ALA A 59 -25.75 10.88 -20.92
C ALA A 59 -24.53 10.93 -19.99
N VAL A 60 -24.24 12.10 -19.39
CA VAL A 60 -23.08 12.29 -18.50
C VAL A 60 -23.53 12.88 -17.17
N LEU A 61 -22.77 12.58 -16.13
CA LEU A 61 -22.93 13.19 -14.82
C LEU A 61 -21.81 14.19 -14.62
N SER A 62 -22.14 15.38 -14.15
CA SER A 62 -21.15 16.42 -13.84
C SER A 62 -21.12 16.67 -12.35
N PHE A 63 -19.91 16.82 -11.83
CA PHE A 63 -19.67 16.94 -10.40
C PHE A 63 -18.73 18.11 -10.14
N GLN A 64 -19.01 18.90 -9.10
CA GLN A 64 -18.16 19.96 -8.61
C GLN A 64 -17.61 19.58 -7.24
N CYS A 65 -16.31 19.78 -7.04
CA CYS A 65 -15.68 19.52 -5.75
C CYS A 65 -16.17 20.58 -4.76
N ILE A 66 -16.94 20.19 -3.73
CA ILE A 66 -17.48 21.12 -2.72
C ILE A 66 -16.38 21.53 -1.74
N ARG A 67 -15.40 20.64 -1.54
CA ARG A 67 -14.19 20.91 -0.78
C ARG A 67 -13.00 20.74 -1.72
N PRO A 68 -12.67 21.75 -2.54
CA PRO A 68 -11.40 21.78 -3.24
C PRO A 68 -10.33 21.92 -2.16
N ASP A 69 -9.88 20.79 -1.63
CA ASP A 69 -8.68 20.76 -0.85
C ASP A 69 -7.53 20.66 -1.87
N PRO A 70 -6.79 21.75 -2.14
CA PRO A 70 -5.65 21.71 -3.06
C PRO A 70 -4.57 20.70 -2.59
N ASN A 71 -4.66 20.27 -1.33
CA ASN A 71 -3.81 19.28 -0.68
C ASN A 71 -4.49 17.91 -0.51
N ARG A 72 -5.59 17.61 -1.20
CA ARG A 72 -6.32 16.34 -1.04
C ARG A 72 -5.52 15.09 -1.41
N TRP A 73 -4.58 15.24 -2.34
CA TRP A 73 -3.60 14.20 -2.65
C TRP A 73 -2.55 14.01 -1.54
N THR A 74 -2.35 15.03 -0.70
CA THR A 74 -1.43 14.98 0.45
C THR A 74 -2.09 14.60 1.77
N HIS A 75 -3.43 14.63 1.87
CA HIS A 75 -4.15 14.26 3.08
C HIS A 75 -5.32 13.30 2.78
N PRO A 76 -5.12 11.97 2.91
CA PRO A 76 -6.22 11.02 3.04
C PRO A 76 -7.11 11.43 4.23
N PRO A 77 -8.40 11.04 4.28
CA PRO A 77 -9.37 11.55 5.27
C PRO A 77 -8.82 11.46 6.71
N GLY A 78 -8.30 12.58 7.19
CA GLY A 78 -7.16 12.62 8.11
C GLY A 78 -7.47 12.52 9.60
N HIS A 79 -8.59 11.92 9.97
CA HIS A 79 -9.02 11.91 11.39
C HIS A 79 -9.46 10.54 11.90
N ARG A 80 -9.55 9.51 11.05
CA ARG A 80 -10.13 8.22 11.47
C ARG A 80 -9.20 7.37 12.33
N TYR A 81 -7.89 7.64 12.26
CA TYR A 81 -6.85 6.96 13.03
C TYR A 81 -6.00 7.92 13.86
N ASP A 82 -6.49 9.15 14.03
CA ASP A 82 -5.90 10.05 14.99
C ASP A 82 -6.29 9.54 16.38
N HIS A 83 -5.31 9.04 17.12
CA HIS A 83 -5.57 8.58 18.48
C HIS A 83 -5.98 9.78 19.32
N PRO A 84 -6.98 9.64 20.22
CA PRO A 84 -7.35 10.73 21.09
C PRO A 84 -6.12 11.17 21.92
N PRO A 85 -5.99 12.47 22.23
CA PRO A 85 -4.86 13.00 23.01
C PRO A 85 -4.66 12.24 24.34
N ASP A 86 -5.76 11.76 24.93
CA ASP A 86 -5.79 11.07 26.22
C ASP A 86 -5.15 9.66 26.17
N GLU A 87 -4.99 9.07 24.97
CA GLU A 87 -4.31 7.79 24.79
C GLU A 87 -2.78 7.94 24.62
N ALA A 88 -2.27 9.17 24.55
CA ALA A 88 -0.84 9.43 24.36
C ALA A 88 -0.05 9.06 25.62
N THR A 89 0.58 7.89 25.62
CA THR A 89 1.42 7.45 26.75
C THR A 89 2.85 8.00 26.62
N PRO A 90 3.50 8.38 27.75
CA PRO A 90 4.92 8.78 27.75
C PRO A 90 5.86 7.71 27.15
N ALA A 91 5.49 6.44 27.30
CA ALA A 91 6.22 5.32 26.71
C ALA A 91 6.18 5.32 25.17
N ALA A 92 5.04 5.66 24.58
CA ALA A 92 4.89 5.77 23.13
C ALA A 92 5.70 6.94 22.57
N GLU A 93 5.68 8.10 23.24
CA GLU A 93 6.55 9.23 22.87
C GLU A 93 8.03 8.88 22.96
N LYS A 94 8.47 8.21 24.03
CA LYS A 94 9.86 7.77 24.18
C LYS A 94 10.28 6.84 23.03
N ARG A 95 9.39 5.93 22.60
CA ARG A 95 9.62 5.06 21.44
C ARG A 95 9.74 5.86 20.14
N LEU A 96 8.92 6.89 19.94
CA LEU A 96 9.01 7.77 18.79
C LEU A 96 10.35 8.52 18.76
N ARG A 97 10.76 9.13 19.88
CA ARG A 97 12.05 9.83 20.01
C ARG A 97 13.24 8.90 19.72
N ALA A 98 13.22 7.68 20.26
CA ALA A 98 14.26 6.69 19.98
C ALA A 98 14.34 6.29 18.49
N LYS A 99 13.21 6.30 17.76
CA LYS A 99 13.20 6.06 16.31
C LYS A 99 13.76 7.25 15.51
N ILE A 100 13.57 8.47 16.01
CA ILE A 100 13.98 9.73 15.36
C ILE A 100 15.49 9.95 15.46
N GLN A 101 16.09 9.72 16.64
CA GLN A 101 17.44 10.20 16.99
C GLN A 101 18.56 9.84 16.00
N ASN A 102 18.48 8.71 15.28
CA ASN A 102 19.53 8.22 14.39
C ASN A 102 19.08 8.04 12.94
N ARG A 103 18.03 8.75 12.51
CA ARG A 103 17.50 8.61 11.16
C ARG A 103 17.42 9.95 10.47
N ASP A 104 17.73 9.96 9.19
CA ASP A 104 17.51 11.14 8.33
C ASP A 104 16.07 11.20 7.83
N ARG A 105 15.43 10.03 7.73
CA ARG A 105 14.01 9.87 7.41
C ARG A 105 13.48 8.53 7.87
N PHE A 106 12.19 8.44 8.14
CA PHE A 106 11.52 7.18 8.41
C PHE A 106 10.00 7.26 8.23
N TRP A 107 9.41 6.11 7.92
CA TRP A 107 7.96 5.93 7.90
C TRP A 107 7.44 5.57 9.29
N VAL A 108 6.36 6.20 9.72
CA VAL A 108 5.66 5.92 10.98
C VAL A 108 4.18 5.71 10.70
N SER A 109 3.63 4.57 11.16
CA SER A 109 2.19 4.35 11.18
C SER A 109 1.63 4.89 12.48
N LEU A 110 0.56 5.67 12.41
CA LEU A 110 -0.16 6.19 13.58
C LEU A 110 -0.74 5.04 14.40
N ARG A 111 -1.26 4.00 13.73
CA ARG A 111 -1.76 2.78 14.38
C ARG A 111 -0.68 1.99 15.13
N ASP A 112 0.53 1.91 14.59
CA ASP A 112 1.66 1.23 15.24
C ASP A 112 2.16 2.01 16.46
N ILE A 113 2.26 3.34 16.35
CA ILE A 113 2.86 4.19 17.39
C ILE A 113 1.87 4.56 18.48
N LYS A 114 0.55 4.51 18.19
CA LYS A 114 -0.54 4.86 19.11
C LYS A 114 -0.37 6.27 19.70
N LEU A 115 -0.06 7.23 18.84
CA LEU A 115 0.03 8.64 19.19
C LEU A 115 -0.84 9.45 18.24
N PRO A 116 -1.42 10.56 18.72
CA PRO A 116 -2.06 11.53 17.85
C PRO A 116 -1.06 12.06 16.82
N ARG A 117 -1.55 12.34 15.61
CA ARG A 117 -0.79 12.92 14.50
C ARG A 117 -0.06 14.18 14.94
N GLU A 118 -0.76 15.10 15.61
CA GLU A 118 -0.18 16.35 16.08
C GLU A 118 0.98 16.13 17.05
N THR A 119 0.85 15.16 17.97
CA THR A 119 1.92 14.79 18.90
C THR A 119 3.13 14.21 18.16
N VAL A 120 2.90 13.39 17.13
CA VAL A 120 3.95 12.84 16.29
C VAL A 120 4.70 13.96 15.54
N LEU A 121 3.96 14.88 14.92
CA LEU A 121 4.53 16.01 14.17
C LEU A 121 5.31 16.95 15.07
N ARG A 122 4.74 17.36 16.22
CA ARG A 122 5.40 18.21 17.21
C ARG A 122 6.69 17.58 17.73
N THR A 123 6.68 16.27 18.01
CA THR A 123 7.87 15.55 18.45
C THR A 123 8.92 15.48 17.35
N ALA A 124 8.51 15.30 16.10
CA ALA A 124 9.40 15.28 14.95
C ALA A 124 10.06 16.65 14.70
N GLU A 125 9.27 17.73 14.76
CA GLU A 125 9.74 19.11 14.62
C GLU A 125 10.77 19.48 15.69
N ALA A 126 10.54 19.07 16.94
CA ALA A 126 11.51 19.26 18.03
C ALA A 126 12.87 18.58 17.78
N HIS A 127 12.95 17.64 16.84
CA HIS A 127 14.18 16.96 16.41
C HIS A 127 14.61 17.36 14.99
N GLY A 128 14.13 18.49 14.47
CA GLY A 128 14.50 19.01 13.16
C GLY A 128 13.98 18.19 11.98
N MET A 129 12.90 17.44 12.18
CA MET A 129 12.19 16.72 11.13
C MET A 129 10.87 17.40 10.76
N ARG A 130 10.48 17.26 9.50
CA ARG A 130 9.19 17.70 8.97
C ARG A 130 8.42 16.53 8.38
N LEU A 131 7.11 16.69 8.27
CA LEU A 131 6.29 15.81 7.43
C LEU A 131 6.71 15.99 5.97
N ALA A 132 7.17 14.92 5.36
CA ALA A 132 7.54 14.91 3.96
C ALA A 132 6.42 14.36 3.07
N TRP A 133 5.78 13.28 3.51
CA TRP A 133 4.70 12.61 2.80
C TRP A 133 3.75 11.93 3.77
N GLU A 134 2.54 11.67 3.29
CA GLU A 134 1.49 11.03 4.04
C GLU A 134 0.79 10.01 3.13
N LEU A 135 0.62 8.81 3.64
CA LEU A 135 -0.15 7.72 3.04
C LEU A 135 -1.29 7.40 3.99
N GLY A 136 -2.48 7.11 3.48
CA GLY A 136 -3.58 6.76 4.36
C GLY A 136 -4.81 6.23 3.66
N ASP A 137 -5.51 5.38 4.39
CA ASP A 137 -6.73 4.72 3.99
C ASP A 137 -7.63 4.48 5.20
N GLU A 138 -8.71 3.74 4.99
CA GLU A 138 -9.61 3.27 6.03
C GLU A 138 -9.01 2.24 7.00
N THR A 139 -7.69 1.97 6.97
CA THR A 139 -7.03 1.01 7.86
C THR A 139 -5.84 1.57 8.64
N ASP A 140 -5.23 2.66 8.16
CA ASP A 140 -4.05 3.31 8.75
C ASP A 140 -3.77 4.69 8.17
N GLN A 141 -2.90 5.43 8.86
CA GLN A 141 -2.25 6.65 8.37
C GLN A 141 -0.75 6.51 8.63
N ILE A 142 0.04 6.56 7.55
CA ILE A 142 1.49 6.35 7.56
C ILE A 142 2.18 7.63 7.10
N LEU A 143 2.94 8.24 7.99
CA LEU A 143 3.66 9.48 7.76
C LEU A 143 5.12 9.19 7.42
N LEU A 144 5.67 9.86 6.41
CA LEU A 144 7.10 9.97 6.18
C LEU A 144 7.60 11.22 6.88
N LEU A 145 8.44 11.02 7.88
CA LEU A 145 9.17 12.09 8.54
C LEU A 145 10.59 12.14 7.96
N ALA A 146 11.07 13.34 7.63
CA ALA A 146 12.40 13.56 7.08
C ALA A 146 13.03 14.81 7.69
N LYS A 147 14.35 14.82 7.85
CA LYS A 147 15.07 16.02 8.30
C LYS A 147 14.82 17.18 7.35
N THR A 148 14.66 18.38 7.89
CA THR A 148 14.39 19.60 7.12
C THR A 148 15.48 19.91 6.08
N THR A 149 16.72 19.47 6.35
CA THR A 149 17.86 19.60 5.43
C THR A 149 17.75 18.76 4.16
N ILE A 150 16.78 17.85 4.07
CA ILE A 150 16.59 16.98 2.90
C ILE A 150 15.64 17.68 1.91
N THR A 151 16.20 18.06 0.76
CA THR A 151 15.47 18.70 -0.34
C THR A 151 14.52 17.73 -1.03
N ASP A 152 14.97 16.49 -1.28
CA ASP A 152 14.15 15.42 -1.84
C ASP A 152 13.97 14.29 -0.81
N PRO A 153 12.92 14.36 0.03
CA PRO A 153 12.74 13.43 1.13
C PRO A 153 12.41 12.01 0.64
N VAL A 154 11.84 11.91 -0.56
CA VAL A 154 11.66 10.66 -1.28
C VAL A 154 13.00 10.35 -1.93
N ALA A 155 13.63 9.22 -1.60
CA ALA A 155 14.86 8.92 -2.33
C ALA A 155 14.48 8.69 -3.77
N GLN A 156 15.15 9.36 -4.71
CA GLN A 156 15.18 8.85 -6.06
C GLN A 156 15.47 7.34 -6.00
N PRO A 157 14.74 6.51 -6.77
CA PRO A 157 14.94 5.08 -6.78
C PRO A 157 16.43 4.78 -6.95
N ARG A 158 17.06 4.23 -5.90
CA ARG A 158 18.49 3.91 -5.91
C ARG A 158 18.71 2.78 -6.91
N ARG A 159 19.05 3.14 -8.15
CA ARG A 159 19.59 2.20 -9.14
C ARG A 159 20.86 1.59 -8.55
N GLY A 160 20.85 0.30 -8.23
CA GLY A 160 22.09 -0.45 -8.03
C GLY A 160 22.38 -1.07 -6.65
N SER A 161 21.49 -1.03 -5.66
CA SER A 161 21.70 -1.93 -4.51
C SER A 161 21.20 -3.34 -4.85
N LEU A 162 22.09 -4.34 -4.86
CA LEU A 162 21.82 -5.79 -4.97
C LEU A 162 21.02 -6.33 -3.77
N ARG A 163 19.91 -5.67 -3.44
CA ARG A 163 19.01 -6.11 -2.38
C ARG A 163 17.92 -6.95 -3.04
N PRO A 164 17.62 -8.15 -2.52
CA PRO A 164 16.58 -8.99 -3.08
C PRO A 164 15.24 -8.25 -2.97
N SER A 165 14.58 -8.02 -4.10
CA SER A 165 13.21 -7.48 -4.11
C SER A 165 12.25 -8.48 -3.48
N SER A 166 11.09 -8.02 -3.00
CA SER A 166 10.07 -8.92 -2.44
C SER A 166 9.72 -10.09 -3.37
N GLY A 167 9.56 -9.81 -4.67
CA GLY A 167 9.35 -10.83 -5.70
C GLY A 167 10.49 -11.86 -5.77
N MET A 168 11.75 -11.44 -5.63
CA MET A 168 12.90 -12.35 -5.63
C MET A 168 12.88 -13.26 -4.40
N LEU A 169 12.50 -12.75 -3.23
CA LEU A 169 12.35 -13.57 -2.02
C LEU A 169 11.21 -14.59 -2.17
N ILE A 170 10.10 -14.21 -2.80
CA ILE A 170 9.01 -15.13 -3.14
C ILE A 170 9.49 -16.23 -4.09
N PHE A 171 10.21 -15.87 -5.16
CA PHE A 171 10.77 -16.83 -6.10
C PHE A 171 11.78 -17.78 -5.45
N ILE A 172 12.68 -17.26 -4.59
CA ILE A 172 13.62 -18.09 -3.82
C ILE A 172 12.86 -19.04 -2.90
N GLY A 173 11.83 -18.55 -2.20
CA GLY A 173 11.00 -19.40 -1.34
C GLY A 173 10.32 -20.52 -2.13
N ALA A 174 9.71 -20.20 -3.28
CA ALA A 174 9.08 -21.18 -4.15
C ALA A 174 10.09 -22.21 -4.70
N PHE A 175 11.28 -21.76 -5.09
CA PHE A 175 12.35 -22.63 -5.58
C PHE A 175 12.86 -23.57 -4.49
N VAL A 176 13.12 -23.06 -3.29
CA VAL A 176 13.54 -23.88 -2.14
C VAL A 176 12.46 -24.90 -1.79
N PHE A 177 11.19 -24.50 -1.78
CA PHE A 177 10.08 -25.42 -1.55
C PHE A 177 10.05 -26.56 -2.58
N ALA A 178 10.11 -26.22 -3.87
CA ALA A 178 10.13 -27.21 -4.95
C ALA A 178 11.34 -28.16 -4.83
N ALA A 179 12.52 -27.64 -4.51
CA ALA A 179 13.73 -28.45 -4.31
C ALA A 179 13.59 -29.41 -3.12
N VAL A 180 12.99 -28.97 -2.01
CA VAL A 180 12.75 -29.84 -0.85
C VAL A 180 11.69 -30.91 -1.17
N CYS A 181 10.61 -30.56 -1.88
CA CYS A 181 9.61 -31.54 -2.31
C CYS A 181 10.21 -32.59 -3.26
N LEU A 182 11.04 -32.17 -4.22
CA LEU A 182 11.73 -33.08 -5.13
C LEU A 182 12.68 -34.01 -4.37
N THR A 183 13.47 -33.45 -3.44
CA THR A 183 14.38 -34.23 -2.60
C THR A 183 13.61 -35.22 -1.72
N GLY A 184 12.50 -34.80 -1.14
CA GLY A 184 11.60 -35.66 -0.36
C GLY A 184 11.02 -36.81 -1.19
N ALA A 185 10.61 -36.54 -2.44
CA ALA A 185 10.12 -37.56 -3.36
C ALA A 185 11.21 -38.57 -3.75
N LEU A 186 12.43 -38.10 -4.03
CA LEU A 186 13.58 -38.98 -4.32
C LEU A 186 13.94 -39.86 -3.12
N LEU A 187 13.90 -39.33 -1.90
CA LEU A 187 14.13 -40.11 -0.68
C LEU A 187 13.04 -41.16 -0.46
N ALA A 188 11.77 -40.82 -0.73
CA ALA A 188 10.68 -41.77 -0.68
C ALA A 188 10.85 -42.90 -1.71
N TYR A 189 11.33 -42.58 -2.92
CA TYR A 189 11.63 -43.56 -3.96
C TYR A 189 12.74 -44.55 -3.56
N HIS A 190 13.72 -44.12 -2.76
CA HIS A 190 14.79 -44.97 -2.22
C HIS A 190 14.45 -45.62 -0.87
N ASP A 191 13.17 -45.80 -0.55
CA ASP A 191 12.67 -46.39 0.72
C ASP A 191 13.11 -45.66 2.01
N ARG A 192 13.55 -44.40 1.91
CA ARG A 192 13.87 -43.54 3.07
C ARG A 192 12.66 -42.75 3.55
N GLN A 193 11.55 -43.46 3.79
CA GLN A 193 10.28 -42.87 4.22
C GLN A 193 10.37 -41.96 5.46
N PRO A 194 11.13 -42.26 6.54
CA PRO A 194 11.17 -41.38 7.71
C PRO A 194 11.80 -40.02 7.40
N ALA A 195 12.80 -39.96 6.52
CA ALA A 195 13.43 -38.71 6.11
C ALA A 195 12.48 -37.86 5.23
N ALA A 196 11.78 -38.51 4.30
CA ALA A 196 10.77 -37.84 3.47
C ALA A 196 9.61 -37.29 4.32
N ALA A 197 9.13 -38.06 5.29
CA ALA A 197 8.03 -37.67 6.19
C ALA A 197 8.35 -36.42 7.04
N VAL A 198 9.62 -36.16 7.37
CA VAL A 198 10.04 -34.95 8.08
C VAL A 198 10.25 -33.77 7.14
N LEU A 199 10.79 -34.00 5.94
CA LEU A 199 11.11 -32.93 5.00
C LEU A 199 9.87 -32.19 4.48
N PHE A 200 8.78 -32.91 4.17
CA PHE A 200 7.55 -32.29 3.68
C PHE A 200 6.93 -31.27 4.66
N PRO A 201 6.65 -31.60 5.93
CA PRO A 201 6.11 -30.63 6.88
C PRO A 201 7.09 -29.49 7.17
N CYS A 202 8.41 -29.74 7.21
CA CYS A 202 9.40 -28.68 7.34
C CYS A 202 9.38 -27.71 6.14
N ALA A 203 9.26 -28.23 4.91
CA ALA A 203 9.15 -27.40 3.70
C ALA A 203 7.89 -26.53 3.74
N PHE A 204 6.77 -27.12 4.15
CA PHE A 204 5.49 -26.43 4.25
C PHE A 204 5.54 -25.34 5.32
N ALA A 205 6.04 -25.66 6.52
CA ALA A 205 6.20 -24.71 7.62
C ALA A 205 7.17 -23.58 7.25
N GLY A 206 8.28 -23.88 6.58
CA GLY A 206 9.25 -22.89 6.11
C GLY A 206 8.64 -21.94 5.07
N THR A 207 7.86 -22.47 4.13
CA THR A 207 7.18 -21.66 3.09
C THR A 207 6.11 -20.77 3.71
N ALA A 208 5.30 -21.32 4.62
CA ALA A 208 4.32 -20.54 5.38
C ALA A 208 5.00 -19.42 6.19
N ALA A 209 6.13 -19.72 6.84
CA ALA A 209 6.91 -18.72 7.58
C ALA A 209 7.44 -17.61 6.66
N ILE A 210 7.98 -17.93 5.47
CA ILE A 210 8.47 -16.94 4.51
C ILE A 210 7.34 -16.03 4.01
N LEU A 211 6.19 -16.60 3.63
CA LEU A 211 5.04 -15.86 3.11
C LEU A 211 4.39 -14.95 4.17
N THR A 212 4.47 -15.34 5.45
CA THR A 212 3.84 -14.60 6.56
C THR A 212 4.81 -13.68 7.30
N PHE A 213 6.13 -13.88 7.17
CA PHE A 213 7.16 -13.12 7.87
C PHE A 213 6.99 -11.59 7.77
N PRO A 214 6.72 -11.00 6.59
CA PRO A 214 6.55 -9.55 6.51
C PRO A 214 5.37 -9.05 7.35
N ARG A 215 4.32 -9.85 7.54
CA ARG A 215 3.15 -9.48 8.37
C ARG A 215 3.48 -9.43 9.85
N LEU A 216 4.52 -10.14 10.29
CA LEU A 216 5.05 -10.05 11.66
C LEU A 216 5.80 -8.74 11.90
N LEU A 217 6.17 -8.02 10.84
CA LEU A 217 6.81 -6.71 10.95
C LEU A 217 5.77 -5.62 11.20
N PRO A 218 6.11 -4.62 12.04
CA PRO A 218 5.31 -3.40 12.19
C PRO A 218 4.97 -2.78 10.82
N ARG A 219 3.78 -2.21 10.66
CA ARG A 219 3.33 -1.61 9.40
C ARG A 219 4.29 -0.54 8.90
N SER A 220 4.87 0.25 9.80
CA SER A 220 5.95 1.19 9.51
C SER A 220 7.17 0.56 8.79
N LYS A 221 7.60 -0.64 9.22
CA LYS A 221 8.68 -1.38 8.55
C LYS A 221 8.21 -1.97 7.21
N ARG A 222 6.97 -2.48 7.14
CA ARG A 222 6.39 -2.98 5.90
C ARG A 222 6.27 -1.89 4.83
N ALA A 223 5.86 -0.68 5.20
CA ALA A 223 5.83 0.48 4.32
C ALA A 223 7.24 0.79 3.80
N SER A 224 8.24 0.79 4.69
CA SER A 224 9.64 0.95 4.26
C SER A 224 10.13 -0.18 3.35
N LEU A 225 9.64 -1.41 3.48
CA LEU A 225 9.98 -2.53 2.59
C LEU A 225 9.30 -2.39 1.24
N LEU A 226 8.00 -2.09 1.22
CA LEU A 226 7.23 -1.84 0.02
C LEU A 226 7.88 -0.78 -0.85
N LEU A 227 8.26 0.34 -0.22
CA LEU A 227 8.84 1.46 -0.95
C LEU A 227 10.23 1.18 -1.51
N ARG A 228 10.92 0.14 -1.03
CA ARG A 228 12.16 -0.34 -1.66
C ARG A 228 11.91 -1.07 -2.97
N ASP A 229 10.72 -1.63 -3.18
CA ASP A 229 10.40 -2.32 -4.43
C ASP A 229 10.20 -1.35 -5.61
N PHE A 230 9.91 -0.07 -5.33
CA PHE A 230 9.88 1.00 -6.34
C PHE A 230 11.31 1.49 -6.65
N ASP A 231 12.12 0.62 -7.24
CA ASP A 231 13.56 0.84 -7.53
C ASP A 231 13.84 1.53 -8.87
N GLY A 232 12.83 2.10 -9.51
CA GLY A 232 12.97 2.85 -10.76
C GLY A 232 12.90 2.01 -12.03
N ARG A 233 12.68 0.69 -11.92
CA ARG A 233 12.37 -0.18 -13.07
C ARG A 233 11.06 0.23 -13.76
N PRO A 234 10.91 -0.02 -15.08
CA PRO A 234 9.73 0.42 -15.83
C PRO A 234 8.43 -0.23 -15.36
N PHE A 235 8.48 -1.48 -14.92
CA PHE A 235 7.33 -2.22 -14.41
C PHE A 235 7.64 -2.81 -13.04
N ARG A 236 6.66 -2.76 -12.14
CA ARG A 236 6.75 -3.35 -10.81
C ARG A 236 5.46 -4.02 -10.40
N THR A 237 5.53 -5.31 -10.09
CA THR A 237 4.41 -6.08 -9.57
C THR A 237 4.59 -6.30 -8.08
N VAL A 238 3.58 -5.92 -7.31
CA VAL A 238 3.55 -6.00 -5.85
C VAL A 238 2.42 -6.94 -5.44
N LEU A 239 2.71 -7.88 -4.54
CA LEU A 239 1.70 -8.78 -3.97
C LEU A 239 1.07 -8.12 -2.75
N THR A 240 -0.25 -7.85 -2.78
CA THR A 240 -0.93 -7.12 -1.70
C THR A 240 -0.89 -7.89 -0.38
N VAL A 241 -1.06 -9.21 -0.44
CA VAL A 241 -1.06 -10.13 0.71
C VAL A 241 0.25 -10.08 1.49
N TRP A 242 1.37 -9.90 0.79
CA TRP A 242 2.72 -9.84 1.39
C TRP A 242 2.85 -8.64 2.33
N PHE A 243 2.36 -7.48 1.92
CA PHE A 243 2.46 -6.25 2.71
C PHE A 243 1.25 -6.00 3.61
N GLY A 244 0.09 -6.61 3.33
CA GLY A 244 -1.13 -6.38 4.11
C GLY A 244 -1.59 -4.93 4.10
N PHE A 245 -1.35 -4.24 2.97
CA PHE A 245 -1.87 -2.91 2.68
C PHE A 245 -3.01 -3.02 1.67
N THR A 246 -3.93 -2.06 1.71
CA THR A 246 -4.98 -1.93 0.70
C THR A 246 -4.38 -1.53 -0.65
N VAL A 247 -5.14 -1.78 -1.72
CA VAL A 247 -4.81 -1.31 -3.08
C VAL A 247 -4.57 0.20 -3.07
N LYS A 248 -5.38 0.96 -2.31
CA LYS A 248 -5.28 2.42 -2.16
C LYS A 248 -3.92 2.86 -1.64
N LEU A 249 -3.46 2.29 -0.51
CA LEU A 249 -2.15 2.60 0.05
C LEU A 249 -1.02 2.24 -0.91
N LEU A 250 -1.15 1.12 -1.63
CA LEU A 250 -0.15 0.71 -2.62
C LEU A 250 -0.05 1.68 -3.80
N CYS A 251 -1.18 2.20 -4.28
CA CYS A 251 -1.21 3.22 -5.34
C CYS A 251 -0.57 4.53 -4.88
N GLN A 252 -0.99 5.07 -3.73
CA GLN A 252 -0.39 6.28 -3.16
C GLN A 252 1.14 6.11 -2.98
N ALA A 253 1.56 4.95 -2.49
CA ALA A 253 2.97 4.60 -2.32
C ALA A 253 3.74 4.57 -3.65
N GLY A 254 3.12 4.07 -4.73
CA GLY A 254 3.71 4.07 -6.07
C GLY A 254 3.81 5.46 -6.69
N GLU A 255 2.78 6.28 -6.52
CA GLU A 255 2.71 7.66 -7.04
C GLU A 255 3.84 8.53 -6.50
N ILE A 256 4.20 8.36 -5.21
CA ILE A 256 5.36 9.02 -4.58
C ILE A 256 6.66 8.80 -5.39
N TYR A 257 6.80 7.66 -6.06
CA TYR A 257 7.98 7.30 -6.85
C TYR A 257 7.76 7.44 -8.36
N GLY A 258 6.68 8.10 -8.80
CA GLY A 258 6.36 8.32 -10.21
C GLY A 258 5.82 7.07 -10.92
N TYR A 259 5.21 6.15 -10.18
CA TYR A 259 4.54 4.98 -10.75
C TYR A 259 3.03 5.20 -10.84
N ARG A 260 2.43 4.73 -11.92
CA ARG A 260 0.99 4.63 -12.12
C ARG A 260 0.52 3.19 -12.05
N PHE A 261 -0.67 3.00 -11.51
CA PHE A 261 -1.37 1.72 -11.59
C PHE A 261 -1.57 1.34 -13.06
N ARG A 262 -1.25 0.10 -13.41
CA ARG A 262 -1.44 -0.43 -14.77
C ARG A 262 -2.53 -1.49 -14.80
N GLN A 263 -2.42 -2.49 -13.93
CA GLN A 263 -3.32 -3.63 -13.92
C GLN A 263 -3.34 -4.33 -12.56
N GLU A 264 -4.47 -4.92 -12.24
CA GLU A 264 -4.66 -5.82 -11.12
C GLU A 264 -4.76 -7.26 -11.66
N GLY A 265 -4.03 -8.18 -11.05
CA GLY A 265 -4.06 -9.60 -11.40
C GLY A 265 -4.37 -10.43 -10.17
N ASN A 266 -5.29 -11.38 -10.28
CA ASN A 266 -5.59 -12.30 -9.20
C ASN A 266 -4.80 -13.61 -9.40
N ILE A 267 -3.98 -14.00 -8.41
CA ILE A 267 -3.18 -15.24 -8.44
C ILE A 267 -3.83 -16.32 -7.53
N GLY A 268 -5.16 -16.35 -7.47
CA GLY A 268 -5.92 -17.33 -6.70
C GLY A 268 -5.62 -17.23 -5.20
N MET A 269 -5.16 -18.33 -4.59
CA MET A 269 -4.90 -18.40 -3.14
C MET A 269 -3.80 -17.45 -2.65
N LEU A 270 -2.89 -17.02 -3.54
CA LEU A 270 -1.83 -16.07 -3.19
C LEU A 270 -2.35 -14.62 -3.09
N GLY A 271 -3.58 -14.39 -3.56
CA GLY A 271 -4.29 -13.11 -3.50
C GLY A 271 -4.02 -12.21 -4.70
N THR A 272 -4.22 -10.92 -4.47
CA THR A 272 -4.15 -9.89 -5.51
C THR A 272 -2.72 -9.41 -5.72
N THR A 273 -2.33 -9.30 -6.99
CA THR A 273 -1.14 -8.56 -7.43
C THR A 273 -1.53 -7.28 -8.12
N ILE A 274 -0.75 -6.24 -7.86
CA ILE A 274 -0.88 -4.97 -8.54
C ILE A 274 0.38 -4.72 -9.34
N THR A 275 0.21 -4.45 -10.63
CA THR A 275 1.32 -4.05 -11.49
C THR A 275 1.27 -2.55 -11.73
N PHE A 276 2.41 -1.93 -11.48
CA PHE A 276 2.68 -0.51 -11.66
C PHE A 276 3.58 -0.29 -12.87
N GLN A 277 3.39 0.83 -13.55
CA GLN A 277 4.22 1.31 -14.64
C GLN A 277 4.80 2.68 -14.28
N ARG A 278 6.11 2.85 -14.47
CA ARG A 278 6.76 4.15 -14.23
C ARG A 278 6.39 5.14 -15.34
N ILE A 279 5.95 6.33 -14.96
CA ILE A 279 5.77 7.46 -15.88
C ILE A 279 7.15 8.08 -16.07
N ARG A 280 7.55 8.31 -17.32
CA ARG A 280 8.76 9.06 -17.65
C ARG A 280 8.45 10.54 -17.74
#